data_AF-A0A834HEA3-F1
#
_entry.id   AF-A0A834HEA3-F1
#
_cell.length_a   1.000
_cell.length_b   1.000
_cell.length_c   1.000
_cell.angle_alpha   90.00
_cell.angle_beta   90.00
_cell.angle_gamma   90.00
#
_symmetry.space_group_name_H-M   'P 1'
#
loop_
_entity.id
_entity.type
_entity.pdbx_description
1 polymer ?
#
loop_
_entity_poly.entity_id
_entity_poly.type
_entity_poly.pdbx_seq_one_letter_code
_entity_poly.pdbx_strand_id
1 'polypeptide(L)'
;MLDVAREVGKGTKLPSSYEVAEVYLPKEYEAIQKWIGSLKTTWEERGVSIMCDGWSGPRRRHLVNFLVYSNRGTIFHKSIDATDVLSRTTDYYFGLMDKVVEEIGEQYIVQIIMDNEAAMKAAGKKHMEKRPHLYWTACAAQCIDLILEDIGEKTNVKAVLEKAKKVTRFICNYDWVVNYMKNYTDGRDLLRPVITRFATNFITLESLVGYKIGLKDMFNSTEWKATRYARMQGAKEVRDILESKDFWAKVADILKVQEPLVKILRLVDGDRKPTMGFIYEAMDRAKMAIQNDCRYYTEYWRIIDRQWAIQLHTDLHAEGKHFTLL
;
A
#
# COMPACT_ATOMS: atom_id res chain seq x y z
N MET A 1 24.41 4.12 -15.71
CA MET A 1 24.66 3.50 -17.05
C MET A 1 23.74 4.10 -18.13
N LEU A 2 22.42 4.19 -17.92
CA LEU A 2 21.50 4.80 -18.90
C LEU A 2 21.71 6.31 -19.10
N ASP A 3 22.03 7.05 -18.03
CA ASP A 3 22.32 8.49 -18.12
C ASP A 3 23.63 8.76 -18.90
N VAL A 4 24.66 7.94 -18.65
CA VAL A 4 25.92 7.98 -19.41
C VAL A 4 25.69 7.61 -20.88
N ALA A 5 24.85 6.59 -21.18
CA ALA A 5 24.51 6.24 -22.55
C ALA A 5 23.76 7.36 -23.30
N ARG A 6 23.02 8.20 -22.57
CA ARG A 6 22.32 9.38 -23.11
C ARG A 6 23.26 10.55 -23.37
N GLU A 7 24.33 10.70 -22.59
CA GLU A 7 25.35 11.75 -22.76
C GLU A 7 26.33 11.49 -23.91
N VAL A 8 26.69 10.22 -24.17
CA VAL A 8 27.75 9.87 -25.14
C VAL A 8 27.28 9.89 -26.61
N GLY A 9 25.98 9.98 -26.87
CA GLY A 9 25.42 10.17 -28.21
C GLY A 9 25.30 8.91 -29.09
N LYS A 10 24.79 9.09 -30.32
CA LYS A 10 24.58 8.01 -31.30
C LYS A 10 25.92 7.43 -31.76
N GLY A 11 26.17 6.14 -31.47
CA GLY A 11 27.38 5.41 -31.89
C GLY A 11 27.96 4.51 -30.80
N THR A 12 27.55 4.68 -29.55
CA THR A 12 28.02 3.87 -28.42
C THR A 12 27.44 2.45 -28.49
N LYS A 13 28.32 1.45 -28.51
CA LYS A 13 27.90 0.04 -28.44
C LYS A 13 27.36 -0.24 -27.04
N LEU A 14 26.06 -0.54 -26.95
CA LEU A 14 25.44 -0.96 -25.70
C LEU A 14 25.99 -2.34 -25.29
N PRO A 15 26.08 -2.62 -23.98
CA PRO A 15 26.43 -3.96 -23.51
C PRO A 15 25.40 -4.98 -24.00
N SER A 16 25.90 -6.14 -24.42
CA SER A 16 25.06 -7.28 -24.78
C SER A 16 24.34 -7.84 -23.54
N SER A 17 23.26 -8.61 -23.78
CA SER A 17 22.56 -9.32 -22.70
C SER A 17 23.50 -10.23 -21.90
N TYR A 18 24.46 -10.85 -22.57
CA TYR A 18 25.51 -11.67 -21.94
C TYR A 18 26.40 -10.82 -21.02
N GLU A 19 26.91 -9.68 -21.50
CA GLU A 19 27.76 -8.82 -20.67
C GLU A 19 26.99 -8.28 -19.45
N VAL A 20 25.70 -7.94 -19.61
CA VAL A 20 24.86 -7.51 -18.49
C VAL A 20 24.70 -8.62 -17.45
N ALA A 21 24.36 -9.84 -17.87
CA ALA A 21 24.08 -10.95 -16.96
C ALA A 21 25.33 -11.55 -16.31
N GLU A 22 26.42 -11.70 -17.08
CA GLU A 22 27.58 -12.51 -16.66
C GLU A 22 28.80 -11.66 -16.28
N VAL A 23 28.85 -10.37 -16.64
CA VAL A 23 30.00 -9.50 -16.34
C VAL A 23 29.61 -8.38 -15.38
N TYR A 24 28.59 -7.59 -15.73
CA TYR A 24 28.23 -6.42 -14.94
C TYR A 24 27.42 -6.81 -13.70
N LEU A 25 26.46 -7.71 -13.80
CA LEU A 25 25.65 -8.13 -12.65
C LEU A 25 26.50 -8.75 -11.52
N PRO A 26 27.44 -9.69 -11.76
CA PRO A 26 28.29 -10.20 -10.70
C PRO A 26 29.19 -9.13 -10.07
N LYS A 27 29.76 -8.22 -10.87
CA LYS A 27 30.57 -7.10 -10.36
C LYS A 27 29.78 -6.16 -9.45
N GLU A 28 28.57 -5.78 -9.88
CA GLU A 28 27.68 -4.95 -9.07
C GLU A 28 27.24 -5.70 -7.80
N TYR A 29 26.95 -7.00 -7.91
CA TYR A 29 26.62 -7.83 -6.76
C TYR A 29 27.76 -7.88 -5.73
N GLU A 30 29.00 -8.14 -6.17
CA GLU A 30 30.17 -8.12 -5.28
C GLU A 30 30.39 -6.74 -4.64
N ALA A 31 30.23 -5.66 -5.41
CA ALA A 31 30.34 -4.30 -4.89
C ALA A 31 29.29 -4.02 -3.81
N ILE A 32 28.04 -4.43 -4.04
CA ILE A 32 26.94 -4.31 -3.08
C ILE A 32 27.22 -5.17 -1.84
N GLN A 33 27.68 -6.41 -1.99
CA GLN A 33 28.02 -7.29 -0.86
C GLN A 33 29.12 -6.69 0.01
N LYS A 34 30.16 -6.11 -0.60
CA LYS A 34 31.22 -5.40 0.12
C LYS A 34 30.69 -4.18 0.86
N TRP A 35 29.79 -3.42 0.23
CA TRP A 35 29.13 -2.30 0.86
C TRP A 35 28.26 -2.74 2.05
N ILE A 36 27.43 -3.77 1.90
CA ILE A 36 26.62 -4.36 2.99
C ILE A 36 27.54 -4.84 4.12
N GLY A 37 28.66 -5.49 3.80
CA GLY A 37 29.66 -5.92 4.77
C GLY A 37 30.20 -4.76 5.62
N SER A 38 30.39 -3.58 5.02
CA SER A 38 30.82 -2.37 5.75
C SER A 38 29.76 -1.83 6.72
N LEU A 39 28.49 -2.22 6.57
CA LEU A 39 27.40 -1.79 7.47
C LEU A 39 27.31 -2.65 8.73
N LYS A 40 27.87 -3.87 8.73
CA LYS A 40 27.75 -4.81 9.85
C LYS A 40 28.28 -4.25 11.18
N THR A 41 29.34 -3.44 11.15
CA THR A 41 29.85 -2.74 12.34
C THR A 41 28.82 -1.79 12.94
N THR A 42 28.04 -1.11 12.09
CA THR A 42 26.94 -0.25 12.55
C THR A 42 25.76 -1.08 13.06
N TRP A 43 25.55 -2.27 12.50
CA TRP A 43 24.51 -3.19 12.95
C TRP A 43 24.80 -3.77 14.34
N GLU A 44 26.06 -3.96 14.72
CA GLU A 44 26.44 -4.33 16.10
C GLU A 44 26.02 -3.28 17.12
N GLU A 45 26.19 -2.00 16.78
CA GLU A 45 25.92 -0.90 17.70
C GLU A 45 24.43 -0.53 17.78
N ARG A 46 23.72 -0.61 16.64
CA ARG A 46 22.36 -0.04 16.49
C ARG A 46 21.29 -1.06 16.15
N GLY A 47 21.69 -2.26 15.76
CA GLY A 47 20.79 -3.29 15.29
C GLY A 47 20.12 -3.00 13.95
N VAL A 48 19.33 -3.97 13.50
CA VAL A 48 18.51 -3.93 12.28
C VAL A 48 17.10 -4.45 12.52
N SER A 49 16.19 -4.04 11.66
CA SER A 49 14.84 -4.60 11.57
C SER A 49 14.71 -5.43 10.29
N ILE A 50 14.24 -6.67 10.40
CA ILE A 50 13.88 -7.49 9.24
C ILE A 50 12.43 -7.19 8.89
N MET A 51 12.14 -6.91 7.62
CA MET A 51 10.77 -6.76 7.10
C MET A 51 10.46 -7.92 6.17
N CYS A 52 9.30 -8.55 6.38
CA CYS A 52 8.80 -9.67 5.61
C CYS A 52 7.44 -9.31 5.00
N ASP A 53 7.40 -9.24 3.67
CA ASP A 53 6.21 -8.89 2.89
C ASP A 53 5.80 -10.08 2.02
N GLY A 54 4.56 -10.52 2.19
CA GLY A 54 3.95 -11.62 1.46
C GLY A 54 3.05 -11.09 0.35
N TRP A 55 3.44 -11.29 -0.90
CA TRP A 55 2.64 -10.86 -2.05
C TRP A 55 2.04 -12.05 -2.80
N SER A 56 0.72 -12.03 -3.02
CA SER A 56 0.03 -12.99 -3.89
C SER A 56 -0.49 -12.29 -5.14
N GLY A 57 -0.01 -12.75 -6.30
CA GLY A 57 -0.41 -12.22 -7.59
C GLY A 57 -1.68 -12.86 -8.17
N PRO A 58 -2.31 -12.22 -9.18
CA PRO A 58 -3.51 -12.75 -9.85
C PRO A 58 -3.32 -14.13 -10.49
N ARG A 59 -2.08 -14.50 -10.84
CA ARG A 59 -1.71 -15.81 -11.40
C ARG A 59 -1.45 -16.88 -10.32
N ARG A 60 -1.92 -16.65 -9.09
CA ARG A 60 -1.64 -17.47 -7.89
C ARG A 60 -0.17 -17.60 -7.51
N ARG A 61 0.70 -16.75 -8.09
CA ARG A 61 2.10 -16.68 -7.69
C ARG A 61 2.19 -16.09 -6.28
N HIS A 62 2.89 -16.74 -5.37
CA HIS A 62 3.13 -16.21 -4.02
C HIS A 62 4.61 -15.97 -3.81
N LEU A 63 4.98 -14.73 -3.55
CA LEU A 63 6.36 -14.31 -3.27
C LEU A 63 6.45 -13.82 -1.83
N VAL A 64 7.52 -14.21 -1.13
CA VAL A 64 7.85 -13.72 0.21
C VAL A 64 9.16 -12.95 0.11
N ASN A 65 9.10 -11.64 0.31
CA ASN A 65 10.24 -10.74 0.23
C ASN A 65 10.80 -10.48 1.62
N PHE A 66 12.12 -10.48 1.74
CA PHE A 66 12.86 -10.13 2.95
C PHE A 66 13.71 -8.89 2.69
N LEU A 67 13.50 -7.87 3.52
CA LEU A 67 14.24 -6.61 3.50
C LEU A 67 14.90 -6.44 4.87
N VAL A 68 16.07 -5.80 4.89
CA VAL A 68 16.78 -5.43 6.12
C VAL A 68 16.85 -3.93 6.20
N TYR A 69 16.22 -3.36 7.21
CA TYR A 69 16.24 -1.94 7.49
C TYR A 69 17.30 -1.61 8.54
N SER A 70 18.10 -0.59 8.26
CA SER A 70 19.07 -0.01 9.19
C SER A 70 19.04 1.52 9.12
N ASN A 71 19.78 2.20 10.01
CA ASN A 71 19.94 3.66 9.94
C ASN A 71 20.64 4.17 8.66
N ARG A 72 21.18 3.27 7.83
CA ARG A 72 21.80 3.57 6.53
C ARG A 72 20.87 3.33 5.33
N GLY A 73 19.66 2.83 5.59
CA GLY A 73 18.62 2.56 4.59
C GLY A 73 18.16 1.11 4.59
N THR A 74 17.31 0.79 3.60
CA THR A 74 16.73 -0.52 3.38
C THR A 74 17.52 -1.30 2.34
N ILE A 75 17.81 -2.56 2.64
CA ILE A 75 18.51 -3.50 1.75
C ILE A 75 17.56 -4.63 1.40
N PHE A 76 17.46 -4.96 0.12
CA PHE A 76 16.83 -6.20 -0.31
C PHE A 76 17.74 -7.38 0.01
N HIS A 77 17.27 -8.29 0.87
CA HIS A 77 18.01 -9.48 1.25
C HIS A 77 17.75 -10.62 0.26
N LYS A 78 16.49 -11.04 0.13
CA LYS A 78 16.08 -12.06 -0.84
C LYS A 78 14.56 -12.10 -1.04
N SER A 79 14.14 -12.77 -2.11
CA SER A 79 12.75 -13.15 -2.37
C SER A 79 12.67 -14.67 -2.47
N ILE A 80 11.62 -15.25 -1.91
CA ILE A 80 11.33 -16.68 -2.00
C ILE A 80 10.04 -16.87 -2.80
N ASP A 81 10.10 -17.74 -3.81
CA ASP A 81 8.90 -18.19 -4.51
C ASP A 81 8.24 -19.33 -3.73
N ALA A 82 7.08 -19.04 -3.17
CA ALA A 82 6.29 -19.93 -2.34
C ALA A 82 4.98 -20.34 -3.05
N THR A 83 4.94 -20.22 -4.38
CA THR A 83 3.77 -20.54 -5.21
C THR A 83 3.32 -22.00 -5.06
N ASP A 84 4.28 -22.93 -5.03
CA ASP A 84 4.00 -24.37 -4.98
C ASP A 84 3.83 -24.91 -3.54
N VAL A 85 3.81 -24.02 -2.54
CA VAL A 85 3.64 -24.41 -1.14
C VAL A 85 2.16 -24.57 -0.84
N LEU A 86 1.72 -25.83 -0.77
CA LEU A 86 0.32 -26.22 -0.58
C LEU A 86 -0.33 -25.60 0.67
N SER A 87 0.41 -25.51 1.78
CA SER A 87 -0.07 -24.92 3.03
C SER A 87 1.00 -24.07 3.69
N ARG A 88 0.76 -22.76 3.70
CA ARG A 88 1.65 -21.75 4.28
C ARG A 88 1.31 -21.60 5.77
N THR A 89 1.68 -22.61 6.55
CA THR A 89 1.38 -22.68 7.98
C THR A 89 2.29 -21.75 8.78
N THR A 90 1.95 -21.57 10.06
CA THR A 90 2.81 -20.92 11.05
C THR A 90 4.24 -21.46 11.03
N ASP A 91 4.41 -22.79 10.95
CA ASP A 91 5.73 -23.42 10.98
C ASP A 91 6.54 -23.18 9.70
N TYR A 92 5.85 -23.05 8.56
CA TYR A 92 6.49 -22.68 7.31
C TYR A 92 7.10 -21.26 7.40
N TYR A 93 6.29 -20.27 7.80
CA TYR A 93 6.77 -18.89 7.94
C TYR A 93 7.83 -18.75 9.04
N PHE A 94 7.67 -19.47 10.15
CA PHE A 94 8.66 -19.52 11.21
C PHE A 94 9.99 -20.06 10.68
N GLY A 95 9.99 -21.22 9.99
CA GLY A 95 11.22 -21.81 9.45
C GLY A 95 11.90 -20.95 8.37
N LEU A 96 11.13 -20.24 7.54
CA LEU A 96 11.68 -19.29 6.58
C LEU A 96 12.39 -18.13 7.27
N MET A 97 11.72 -17.51 8.24
CA MET A 97 12.24 -16.38 8.98
C MET A 97 13.42 -16.80 9.87
N ASP A 98 13.39 -18.00 10.45
CA ASP A 98 14.48 -18.57 11.25
C ASP A 98 15.79 -18.62 10.46
N LYS A 99 15.72 -19.11 9.21
CA LYS A 99 16.87 -19.12 8.30
C LYS A 99 17.38 -17.72 7.97
N VAL A 100 16.47 -16.75 7.79
CA VAL A 100 16.86 -15.36 7.51
C VAL A 100 17.54 -14.73 8.72
N VAL A 101 17.06 -14.99 9.92
CA VAL A 101 17.68 -14.56 11.17
C VAL A 101 19.09 -15.15 11.30
N GLU A 102 19.26 -16.44 11.00
CA GLU A 102 20.57 -17.10 11.01
C GLU A 102 21.54 -16.56 9.94
N GLU A 103 21.06 -16.33 8.71
CA GLU A 103 21.86 -15.79 7.61
C GLU A 103 22.39 -14.38 7.89
N ILE A 104 21.56 -13.53 8.51
CA ILE A 104 21.94 -12.15 8.86
C ILE A 104 22.85 -12.14 10.08
N GLY A 105 22.51 -12.93 11.10
CA GLY A 105 23.13 -12.95 12.41
C GLY A 105 22.19 -12.40 13.46
N GLU A 106 21.74 -13.28 14.37
CA GLU A 106 20.80 -12.98 15.44
C GLU A 106 21.22 -11.78 16.31
N GLN A 107 22.52 -11.65 16.57
CA GLN A 107 23.08 -10.57 17.39
C GLN A 107 22.87 -9.17 16.82
N TYR A 108 22.58 -9.05 15.52
CA TYR A 108 22.34 -7.76 14.87
C TYR A 108 20.86 -7.39 14.86
N ILE A 109 19.96 -8.33 15.12
CA ILE A 109 18.53 -8.12 14.86
C ILE A 109 17.88 -7.63 16.15
N VAL A 110 17.11 -6.56 16.04
CA VAL A 110 16.31 -6.01 17.15
C VAL A 110 14.83 -6.33 16.95
N GLN A 111 14.39 -6.36 15.68
CA GLN A 111 12.98 -6.44 15.35
C GLN A 111 12.71 -7.25 14.09
N ILE A 112 11.57 -7.94 14.07
CA ILE A 112 10.98 -8.59 12.92
C ILE A 112 9.60 -7.97 12.66
N ILE A 113 9.42 -7.45 11.45
CA ILE A 113 8.16 -6.89 10.96
C ILE A 113 7.59 -7.87 9.95
N MET A 114 6.38 -8.36 10.19
CA MET A 114 5.69 -9.27 9.26
C MET A 114 4.28 -8.78 8.96
N ASP A 115 3.74 -9.25 7.84
CA ASP A 115 2.35 -9.05 7.49
C ASP A 115 1.38 -9.57 8.56
N ASN A 116 0.18 -8.98 8.54
CA ASN A 116 -0.86 -9.22 9.53
C ASN A 116 -1.64 -10.53 9.31
N GLU A 117 -1.18 -11.41 8.42
CA GLU A 117 -1.77 -12.72 8.18
C GLU A 117 -1.66 -13.61 9.43
N ALA A 118 -2.71 -14.37 9.76
CA ALA A 118 -2.79 -15.16 10.99
C ALA A 118 -1.58 -16.11 11.19
N ALA A 119 -1.13 -16.78 10.12
CA ALA A 119 0.02 -17.67 10.17
C ALA A 119 1.34 -16.91 10.44
N MET A 120 1.52 -15.74 9.84
CA MET A 120 2.70 -14.89 10.04
C MET A 120 2.72 -14.26 11.44
N LYS A 121 1.55 -13.86 11.97
CA LYS A 121 1.43 -13.41 13.36
C LYS A 121 1.82 -14.50 14.36
N ALA A 122 1.33 -15.71 14.16
CA ALA A 122 1.68 -16.83 15.01
C ALA A 122 3.18 -17.19 14.91
N ALA A 123 3.77 -17.08 13.71
CA ALA A 123 5.20 -17.30 13.50
C ALA A 123 6.04 -16.24 14.22
N GLY A 124 5.63 -14.96 14.11
CA GLY A 124 6.25 -13.84 14.82
C GLY A 124 6.26 -14.05 16.34
N LYS A 125 5.14 -14.48 16.93
CA LYS A 125 5.07 -14.84 18.36
C LYS A 125 6.03 -15.98 18.73
N LYS A 126 6.09 -17.05 17.91
CA LYS A 126 7.06 -18.14 18.11
C LYS A 126 8.51 -17.65 18.06
N HIS A 127 8.82 -16.64 17.24
CA HIS A 127 10.17 -16.06 17.23
C HIS A 127 10.50 -15.32 18.52
N MET A 128 9.55 -14.57 19.10
CA MET A 128 9.75 -13.92 20.40
C MET A 128 9.92 -14.96 21.53
N GLU A 129 9.19 -16.07 21.47
CA GLU A 129 9.35 -17.18 22.42
C GLU A 129 10.73 -17.85 22.31
N LYS A 130 11.19 -18.13 21.07
CA LYS A 130 12.52 -18.71 20.82
C LYS A 130 13.65 -17.73 21.15
N ARG A 131 13.43 -16.43 20.93
CA ARG A 131 14.45 -15.37 21.04
C ARG A 131 13.88 -14.19 21.83
N PRO A 132 13.99 -14.21 23.18
CA PRO A 132 13.37 -13.21 24.04
C PRO A 132 13.86 -11.76 23.84
N HIS A 133 15.02 -11.57 23.18
CA HIS A 133 15.56 -10.24 22.87
C HIS A 133 15.02 -9.66 21.54
N LEU A 134 14.33 -10.47 20.73
CA LEU A 134 13.73 -10.02 19.48
C LEU A 134 12.30 -9.57 19.69
N TYR A 135 11.95 -8.44 19.07
CA TYR A 135 10.57 -7.97 19.03
C TYR A 135 9.92 -8.32 17.70
N TRP A 136 8.73 -8.91 17.74
CA TRP A 136 7.88 -9.00 16.57
C TRP A 136 6.83 -7.88 16.59
N THR A 137 6.64 -7.25 15.44
CA THR A 137 5.57 -6.26 15.23
C THR A 137 4.84 -6.51 13.93
N ALA A 138 3.55 -6.21 13.91
CA ALA A 138 2.75 -6.31 12.72
C ALA A 138 2.96 -5.10 11.80
N CYS A 139 2.74 -5.28 10.49
CA CYS A 139 2.91 -4.23 9.50
C CYS A 139 1.90 -3.09 9.70
N ALA A 140 2.42 -1.87 9.85
CA ALA A 140 1.61 -0.66 10.03
C ALA A 140 0.76 -0.31 8.81
N ALA A 141 1.34 -0.40 7.61
CA ALA A 141 0.63 -0.15 6.36
C ALA A 141 -0.55 -1.12 6.21
N GLN A 142 -0.33 -2.40 6.51
CA GLN A 142 -1.38 -3.42 6.48
C GLN A 142 -2.45 -3.19 7.56
N CYS A 143 -2.12 -2.64 8.73
CA CYS A 143 -3.13 -2.27 9.72
C CYS A 143 -4.04 -1.15 9.21
N ILE A 144 -3.47 -0.09 8.63
CA ILE A 144 -4.25 1.05 8.14
C ILE A 144 -5.13 0.62 6.95
N ASP A 145 -4.66 -0.32 6.14
CA ASP A 145 -5.44 -0.94 5.08
C ASP A 145 -6.69 -1.64 5.61
N LEU A 146 -6.52 -2.49 6.64
CA LEU A 146 -7.63 -3.19 7.26
C LEU A 146 -8.64 -2.22 7.89
N ILE A 147 -8.18 -1.08 8.42
CA ILE A 147 -9.08 0.00 8.87
C ILE A 147 -9.88 0.55 7.69
N LEU A 148 -9.23 0.87 6.57
CA LEU A 148 -9.88 1.40 5.37
C LEU A 148 -10.85 0.38 4.74
N GLU A 149 -10.52 -0.90 4.77
CA GLU A 149 -11.35 -2.00 4.31
C GLU A 149 -12.63 -2.14 5.17
N ASP A 150 -12.47 -2.20 6.50
CA ASP A 150 -13.60 -2.26 7.43
C ASP A 150 -14.53 -1.05 7.30
N ILE A 151 -13.97 0.14 7.08
CA ILE A 151 -14.76 1.35 6.78
C ILE A 151 -15.54 1.18 5.47
N GLY A 152 -14.90 0.62 4.45
CA GLY A 152 -15.52 0.31 3.16
C GLY A 152 -16.69 -0.66 3.25
N GLU A 153 -16.65 -1.61 4.18
CA GLU A 153 -17.69 -2.60 4.40
C GLU A 153 -18.91 -2.08 5.18
N LYS A 154 -18.82 -0.91 5.80
CA LYS A 154 -19.96 -0.26 6.46
C LYS A 154 -21.10 -0.03 5.47
N THR A 155 -22.32 -0.45 5.79
CA THR A 155 -23.45 -0.54 4.83
C THR A 155 -23.68 0.73 4.00
N ASN A 156 -23.64 1.91 4.64
CA ASN A 156 -23.81 3.20 3.97
C ASN A 156 -22.62 3.57 3.07
N VAL A 157 -21.39 3.22 3.47
CA VAL A 157 -20.17 3.44 2.68
C VAL A 157 -20.16 2.49 1.48
N LYS A 158 -20.41 1.21 1.71
CA LYS A 158 -20.52 0.16 0.68
C LYS A 158 -21.52 0.53 -0.41
N ALA A 159 -22.69 1.04 -0.04
CA ALA A 159 -23.70 1.49 -1.00
C ALA A 159 -23.21 2.63 -1.92
N VAL A 160 -22.41 3.56 -1.39
CA VAL A 160 -21.81 4.65 -2.19
C VAL A 160 -20.70 4.10 -3.08
N LEU A 161 -19.86 3.21 -2.57
CA LEU A 161 -18.80 2.55 -3.34
C LEU A 161 -19.36 1.73 -4.50
N GLU A 162 -20.48 1.02 -4.33
CA GLU A 162 -21.13 0.29 -5.42
C GLU A 162 -21.68 1.23 -6.50
N LYS A 163 -22.22 2.40 -6.13
CA LYS A 163 -22.61 3.44 -7.10
C LYS A 163 -21.39 3.97 -7.86
N ALA A 164 -20.30 4.27 -7.15
CA ALA A 164 -19.05 4.71 -7.77
C ALA A 164 -18.49 3.65 -8.74
N LYS A 165 -18.52 2.37 -8.36
CA LYS A 165 -18.13 1.24 -9.22
C LYS A 165 -19.00 1.12 -10.46
N LYS A 166 -20.31 1.41 -10.38
CA LYS A 166 -21.18 1.45 -11.58
C LYS A 166 -20.72 2.51 -12.57
N VAL A 167 -20.39 3.72 -12.09
CA VAL A 167 -19.88 4.81 -12.93
C VAL A 167 -18.56 4.41 -13.60
N THR A 168 -17.57 3.97 -12.82
CA THR A 168 -16.25 3.62 -13.35
C THR A 168 -16.32 2.43 -14.30
N ARG A 169 -17.06 1.37 -13.96
CA ARG A 169 -17.22 0.21 -14.84
C ARG A 169 -17.87 0.59 -16.16
N PHE A 170 -18.94 1.39 -16.14
CA PHE A 170 -19.61 1.77 -17.38
C PHE A 170 -18.67 2.55 -18.32
N ILE A 171 -17.95 3.56 -17.78
CA ILE A 171 -17.01 4.37 -18.57
C ILE A 171 -15.88 3.49 -19.10
N CYS A 172 -15.23 2.71 -18.25
CA CYS A 172 -14.07 1.89 -18.60
C CYS A 172 -14.40 0.61 -19.39
N ASN A 173 -15.68 0.29 -19.63
CA ASN A 173 -16.08 -0.89 -20.39
C ASN A 173 -16.11 -0.65 -21.91
N TYR A 174 -16.07 0.61 -22.36
CA TYR A 174 -16.14 0.96 -23.77
C TYR A 174 -15.03 1.93 -24.14
N ASP A 175 -14.11 1.51 -25.01
CA ASP A 175 -12.97 2.34 -25.47
C ASP A 175 -13.42 3.70 -26.01
N TRP A 176 -14.54 3.71 -26.75
CA TRP A 176 -15.14 4.94 -27.26
C TRP A 176 -15.57 5.88 -26.13
N VAL A 177 -16.18 5.35 -25.07
CA VAL A 177 -16.65 6.16 -23.93
C VAL A 177 -15.46 6.71 -23.14
N VAL A 178 -14.40 5.92 -22.95
CA VAL A 178 -13.14 6.38 -22.35
C VAL A 178 -12.52 7.51 -23.17
N ASN A 179 -12.37 7.33 -24.48
CA ASN A 179 -11.79 8.33 -25.36
C ASN A 179 -12.65 9.60 -25.44
N TYR A 180 -13.97 9.46 -25.41
CA TYR A 180 -14.86 10.61 -25.39
C TYR A 180 -14.81 11.37 -24.06
N MET A 181 -14.72 10.65 -22.93
CA MET A 181 -14.56 11.23 -21.60
C MET A 181 -13.30 12.10 -21.49
N LYS A 182 -12.21 11.72 -22.17
CA LYS A 182 -10.95 12.49 -22.22
C LYS A 182 -11.11 13.93 -22.73
N ASN A 183 -12.13 14.21 -23.53
CA ASN A 183 -12.45 15.57 -23.98
C ASN A 183 -12.96 16.47 -22.85
N TYR A 184 -13.39 15.87 -21.73
CA TYR A 184 -13.95 16.55 -20.56
C TYR A 184 -13.07 16.45 -19.31
N THR A 185 -11.90 15.80 -19.41
CA THR A 185 -10.97 15.55 -18.29
C THR A 185 -9.52 15.95 -18.60
N ASP A 186 -9.32 16.81 -19.61
CA ASP A 186 -8.00 17.27 -20.08
C ASP A 186 -7.10 16.10 -20.53
N GLY A 187 -7.67 15.11 -21.22
CA GLY A 187 -6.92 13.94 -21.69
C GLY A 187 -6.62 12.90 -20.61
N ARG A 188 -7.05 13.11 -19.36
CA ARG A 188 -6.75 12.22 -18.24
C ARG A 188 -7.69 11.03 -18.16
N ASP A 189 -7.13 9.88 -17.84
CA ASP A 189 -7.88 8.66 -17.58
C ASP A 189 -8.55 8.69 -16.21
N LEU A 190 -9.76 8.13 -16.15
CA LEU A 190 -10.39 7.80 -14.88
C LEU A 190 -9.65 6.61 -14.28
N LEU A 191 -9.20 6.73 -13.04
CA LEU A 191 -8.46 5.65 -12.41
C LEU A 191 -9.35 4.40 -12.33
N ARG A 192 -8.87 3.32 -12.95
CA ARG A 192 -9.41 1.98 -12.72
C ARG A 192 -8.98 1.56 -11.32
N PRO A 193 -9.81 0.84 -10.54
CA PRO A 193 -9.33 0.17 -9.33
C PRO A 193 -8.09 -0.67 -9.69
N VAL A 194 -6.90 -0.27 -9.23
CA VAL A 194 -5.62 -0.97 -9.47
C VAL A 194 -5.40 -2.00 -8.35
N ILE A 195 -4.60 -3.03 -8.65
CA ILE A 195 -4.32 -4.23 -7.84
C ILE A 195 -3.64 -3.93 -6.50
N THR A 196 -3.08 -2.74 -6.28
CA THR A 196 -2.55 -2.35 -4.97
C THR A 196 -3.72 -2.15 -4.00
N ARG A 197 -3.95 -3.16 -3.14
CA ARG A 197 -5.02 -3.26 -2.12
C ARG A 197 -5.30 -1.95 -1.38
N PHE A 198 -4.24 -1.21 -1.08
CA PHE A 198 -4.24 0.01 -0.30
C PHE A 198 -5.03 1.16 -0.93
N ALA A 199 -5.99 1.71 -0.17
CA ALA A 199 -6.71 2.96 -0.48
C ALA A 199 -7.46 3.01 -1.83
N THR A 200 -7.68 1.88 -2.50
CA THR A 200 -8.36 1.82 -3.81
C THR A 200 -9.72 2.52 -3.82
N ASN A 201 -10.51 2.33 -2.76
CA ASN A 201 -11.81 2.97 -2.59
C ASN A 201 -11.68 4.50 -2.51
N PHE A 202 -10.71 5.00 -1.74
CA PHE A 202 -10.42 6.42 -1.61
C PHE A 202 -10.02 7.03 -2.96
N ILE A 203 -9.04 6.42 -3.64
CA ILE A 203 -8.53 6.90 -4.93
C ILE A 203 -9.64 6.95 -5.98
N THR A 204 -10.52 5.93 -5.99
CA THR A 204 -11.67 5.88 -6.91
C THR A 204 -12.63 7.06 -6.65
N LEU A 205 -12.98 7.30 -5.39
CA LEU A 205 -13.88 8.39 -5.01
C LEU A 205 -13.25 9.77 -5.26
N GLU A 206 -11.97 9.95 -4.91
CA GLU A 206 -11.21 11.17 -5.15
C GLU A 206 -11.15 11.49 -6.65
N SER A 207 -10.88 10.48 -7.49
CA SER A 207 -10.88 10.63 -8.95
C SER A 207 -12.25 11.06 -9.48
N LEU A 208 -13.35 10.46 -8.99
CA LEU A 208 -14.70 10.84 -9.41
C LEU A 208 -15.05 12.28 -9.01
N VAL A 209 -14.61 12.72 -7.83
CA VAL A 209 -14.80 14.11 -7.38
C VAL A 209 -13.99 15.07 -8.25
N GLY A 210 -12.73 14.75 -8.55
CA GLY A 210 -11.86 15.57 -9.40
C GLY A 210 -12.44 15.81 -10.80
N TYR A 211 -13.13 14.82 -11.36
CA TYR A 211 -13.76 14.92 -12.69
C TYR A 211 -15.27 15.15 -12.65
N LYS A 212 -15.85 15.50 -11.49
CA LYS A 212 -17.30 15.64 -11.31
C LYS A 212 -17.96 16.54 -12.35
N ILE A 213 -17.39 17.72 -12.59
CA ILE A 213 -17.97 18.70 -13.53
C ILE A 213 -17.88 18.15 -14.96
N GLY A 214 -16.68 17.74 -15.39
CA GLY A 214 -16.47 17.17 -16.72
C GLY A 214 -17.34 15.95 -17.01
N LEU A 215 -17.50 15.03 -16.05
CA LEU A 215 -18.39 13.87 -16.20
C LEU A 215 -19.86 14.28 -16.32
N LYS A 216 -20.31 15.28 -15.56
CA LYS A 216 -21.69 15.79 -15.69
C LYS A 216 -21.91 16.45 -17.05
N ASP A 217 -20.94 17.22 -17.53
CA ASP A 217 -21.04 17.92 -18.82
C ASP A 217 -21.02 16.92 -19.98
N MET A 218 -20.14 15.92 -19.92
CA MET A 218 -20.08 14.80 -20.86
C MET A 218 -21.44 14.09 -20.97
N PHE A 219 -22.03 13.67 -19.85
CA PHE A 219 -23.31 12.94 -19.88
C PHE A 219 -24.51 13.81 -20.26
N ASN A 220 -24.35 15.14 -20.24
CA ASN A 220 -25.37 16.10 -20.64
C ASN A 220 -25.18 16.69 -22.04
N SER A 221 -24.05 16.42 -22.69
CA SER A 221 -23.76 16.94 -24.02
C SER A 221 -24.72 16.41 -25.07
N THR A 222 -24.94 17.21 -26.11
CA THR A 222 -25.77 16.86 -27.27
C THR A 222 -25.22 15.65 -28.01
N GLU A 223 -23.91 15.59 -28.13
CA GLU A 223 -23.13 14.56 -28.79
C GLU A 223 -23.24 13.24 -28.03
N TRP A 224 -23.13 13.25 -26.69
CA TRP A 224 -23.36 12.07 -25.87
C TRP A 224 -24.77 11.52 -26.08
N LYS A 225 -25.79 12.39 -26.01
CA LYS A 225 -27.21 12.02 -26.18
C LYS A 225 -27.51 11.41 -27.55
N ALA A 226 -26.75 11.78 -28.58
CA ALA A 226 -26.87 11.20 -29.92
C ALA A 226 -26.28 9.77 -30.05
N THR A 227 -25.48 9.33 -29.08
CA THR A 227 -24.77 8.03 -29.17
C THR A 227 -25.68 6.83 -28.88
N ARG A 228 -25.26 5.66 -29.38
CA ARG A 228 -25.86 4.37 -28.97
C ARG A 228 -25.67 4.08 -27.48
N TYR A 229 -24.59 4.57 -26.86
CA TYR A 229 -24.25 4.31 -25.46
C TYR A 229 -25.22 5.03 -24.52
N ALA A 230 -25.62 6.26 -24.83
CA ALA A 230 -26.60 7.01 -24.05
C ALA A 230 -27.97 6.33 -23.95
N ARG A 231 -28.31 5.43 -24.89
CA ARG A 231 -29.58 4.66 -24.87
C ARG A 231 -29.54 3.48 -23.91
N MET A 232 -28.36 3.05 -23.47
CA MET A 232 -28.19 1.91 -22.58
C MET A 232 -28.74 2.21 -21.19
N GLN A 233 -29.33 1.19 -20.53
CA GLN A 233 -29.84 1.34 -19.18
C GLN A 233 -28.73 1.76 -18.19
N GLY A 234 -27.53 1.21 -18.34
CA GLY A 234 -26.37 1.59 -17.54
C GLY A 234 -25.99 3.07 -17.67
N ALA A 235 -26.14 3.68 -18.85
CA ALA A 235 -25.86 5.10 -19.04
C ALA A 235 -26.86 6.00 -18.29
N LYS A 236 -28.14 5.60 -18.27
CA LYS A 236 -29.19 6.30 -17.52
C LYS A 236 -28.91 6.23 -16.01
N GLU A 237 -28.61 5.05 -15.49
CA GLU A 237 -28.23 4.87 -14.08
C GLU A 237 -27.01 5.72 -13.70
N VAL A 238 -25.98 5.74 -14.56
CA VAL A 238 -24.78 6.55 -14.31
C VAL A 238 -25.11 8.04 -14.29
N ARG A 239 -25.92 8.53 -15.23
CA ARG A 239 -26.37 9.93 -15.23
C ARG A 239 -27.11 10.27 -13.94
N ASP A 240 -28.05 9.41 -13.52
CA ASP A 240 -28.83 9.63 -12.29
C ASP A 240 -27.92 9.67 -11.04
N ILE A 241 -26.86 8.85 -11.00
CA ILE A 241 -25.83 8.90 -9.94
C ILE A 241 -25.06 10.23 -10.00
N LEU A 242 -24.60 10.65 -11.18
CA LEU A 242 -23.82 11.89 -11.37
C LEU A 242 -24.64 13.15 -11.08
N GLU A 243 -25.96 13.11 -11.21
CA GLU A 243 -26.87 14.22 -10.89
C GLU A 243 -27.32 14.22 -9.42
N SER A 244 -27.17 13.09 -8.72
CA SER A 244 -27.62 12.94 -7.33
C SER A 244 -26.80 13.81 -6.36
N LYS A 245 -27.45 14.82 -5.78
CA LYS A 245 -26.86 15.64 -4.70
C LYS A 245 -26.51 14.78 -3.46
N ASP A 246 -27.37 13.83 -3.12
CA ASP A 246 -27.17 12.90 -2.00
C ASP A 246 -25.92 12.03 -2.19
N PHE A 247 -25.70 11.50 -3.41
CA PHE A 247 -24.49 10.74 -3.72
C PHE A 247 -23.24 11.57 -3.47
N TRP A 248 -23.16 12.78 -4.02
CA TRP A 248 -21.98 13.64 -3.87
C TRP A 248 -21.74 14.10 -2.43
N ALA A 249 -22.81 14.38 -1.68
CA ALA A 249 -22.69 14.71 -0.26
C ALA A 249 -22.07 13.54 0.53
N LYS A 250 -22.57 12.32 0.30
CA LYS A 250 -22.03 11.11 0.95
C LYS A 250 -20.60 10.80 0.54
N VAL A 251 -20.24 11.03 -0.74
CA VAL A 251 -18.86 10.87 -1.21
C VAL A 251 -17.93 11.84 -0.47
N ALA A 252 -18.33 13.11 -0.30
CA ALA A 252 -17.55 14.09 0.44
C ALA A 252 -17.37 13.69 1.92
N ASP A 253 -18.44 13.21 2.57
CA ASP A 253 -18.37 12.73 3.95
C ASP A 253 -17.43 11.52 4.11
N ILE A 254 -17.45 10.58 3.16
CA ILE A 254 -16.55 9.42 3.16
C ILE A 254 -15.10 9.85 2.98
N LEU A 255 -14.82 10.77 2.05
CA LEU A 255 -13.47 11.26 1.80
C LEU A 255 -12.88 11.97 3.02
N LYS A 256 -13.68 12.77 3.74
CA LYS A 256 -13.26 13.39 5.02
C LYS A 256 -12.79 12.38 6.06
N VAL A 257 -13.37 11.17 6.06
CA VAL A 257 -12.96 10.10 6.98
C VAL A 257 -11.71 9.38 6.47
N GLN A 258 -11.67 9.07 5.18
CA GLN A 258 -10.59 8.25 4.60
C GLN A 258 -9.30 9.04 4.34
N GLU A 259 -9.38 10.32 3.97
CA GLU A 259 -8.22 11.17 3.66
C GLU A 259 -7.16 11.16 4.78
N PRO A 260 -7.48 11.43 6.06
CA PRO A 260 -6.47 11.42 7.11
C PRO A 260 -5.81 10.04 7.28
N LEU A 261 -6.56 8.95 7.12
CA LEU A 261 -6.03 7.59 7.19
C LEU A 261 -5.10 7.28 6.00
N VAL A 262 -5.46 7.71 4.79
CA VAL A 262 -4.61 7.56 3.60
C VAL A 262 -3.33 8.38 3.71
N LYS A 263 -3.37 9.55 4.38
CA LYS A 263 -2.14 10.32 4.69
C LYS A 263 -1.21 9.54 5.61
N ILE A 264 -1.72 8.85 6.63
CA ILE A 264 -0.90 7.97 7.48
C ILE A 264 -0.37 6.80 6.66
N LEU A 265 -1.21 6.17 5.82
CA LEU A 265 -0.78 5.06 4.97
C LEU A 265 0.40 5.46 4.08
N ARG A 266 0.30 6.60 3.40
CA ARG A 266 1.39 7.16 2.58
C ARG A 266 2.63 7.54 3.39
N LEU A 267 2.44 7.91 4.66
CA LEU A 267 3.55 8.18 5.57
C LEU A 267 4.31 6.87 5.87
N VAL A 268 3.61 5.83 6.33
CA VAL A 268 4.22 4.56 6.77
C VAL A 268 4.75 3.70 5.62
N ASP A 269 4.18 3.84 4.42
CA ASP A 269 4.62 3.16 3.19
C ASP A 269 5.81 3.89 2.53
N GLY A 270 6.22 5.05 3.06
CA GLY A 270 7.32 5.83 2.51
C GLY A 270 8.69 5.40 3.06
N ASP A 271 9.61 4.99 2.18
CA ASP A 271 10.98 4.56 2.54
C ASP A 271 11.93 5.68 3.01
N ARG A 272 11.47 6.93 3.10
CA ARG A 272 12.37 8.09 3.26
C ARG A 272 12.63 8.49 4.71
N LYS A 273 11.73 8.20 5.64
CA LYS A 273 11.85 8.64 7.04
C LYS A 273 11.38 7.53 7.97
N PRO A 274 12.08 7.30 9.10
CA PRO A 274 11.58 6.40 10.15
C PRO A 274 10.21 6.87 10.61
N THR A 275 9.20 6.00 10.51
CA THR A 275 7.79 6.36 10.77
C THR A 275 7.27 5.88 12.12
N MET A 276 7.97 4.94 12.75
CA MET A 276 7.54 4.31 14.00
C MET A 276 7.32 5.31 15.14
N GLY A 277 8.19 6.32 15.28
CA GLY A 277 8.06 7.34 16.33
C GLY A 277 6.86 8.28 16.17
N PHE A 278 6.34 8.43 14.95
CA PHE A 278 5.26 9.37 14.63
C PHE A 278 3.90 8.71 14.45
N ILE A 279 3.84 7.37 14.38
CA ILE A 279 2.62 6.68 13.95
C ILE A 279 1.44 6.87 14.92
N TYR A 280 1.71 6.91 16.23
CA TYR A 280 0.67 7.19 17.24
C TYR A 280 0.15 8.61 17.13
N GLU A 281 1.06 9.58 17.03
CA GLU A 281 0.68 10.98 16.89
C GLU A 281 -0.10 11.20 15.59
N ALA A 282 0.33 10.57 14.50
CA ALA A 282 -0.36 10.61 13.22
C ALA A 282 -1.77 10.01 13.33
N MET A 283 -1.92 8.90 14.04
CA MET A 283 -3.23 8.28 14.31
C MET A 283 -4.14 9.17 15.17
N ASP A 284 -3.61 9.77 16.24
CA ASP A 284 -4.35 10.72 17.08
C ASP A 284 -4.82 11.93 16.27
N ARG A 285 -3.94 12.49 15.43
CA ARG A 285 -4.28 13.59 14.51
C ARG A 285 -5.34 13.18 13.49
N ALA A 286 -5.28 11.96 12.97
CA ALA A 286 -6.32 11.46 12.06
C ALA A 286 -7.66 11.32 12.77
N LYS A 287 -7.69 10.78 13.99
CA LYS A 287 -8.92 10.69 14.79
C LYS A 287 -9.52 12.06 15.06
N MET A 288 -8.70 13.06 15.41
CA MET A 288 -9.15 14.45 15.60
C MET A 288 -9.72 15.06 14.30
N ALA A 289 -9.06 14.87 13.16
CA ALA A 289 -9.58 15.33 11.86
C ALA A 289 -10.96 14.71 11.56
N ILE A 290 -11.10 13.39 11.75
CA ILE A 290 -12.37 12.68 11.57
C ILE A 290 -13.46 13.24 12.51
N GLN A 291 -13.12 13.53 13.77
CA GLN A 291 -14.05 14.09 14.74
C GLN A 291 -14.56 15.48 14.33
N ASN A 292 -13.69 16.33 13.80
CA ASN A 292 -14.06 17.68 13.39
C ASN A 292 -14.97 17.68 12.16
N ASP A 293 -14.76 16.73 11.23
CA ASP A 293 -15.41 16.74 9.93
C ASP A 293 -16.58 15.75 9.78
N CYS A 294 -16.75 14.81 10.71
CA CYS A 294 -17.77 13.76 10.63
C CYS A 294 -18.64 13.71 11.90
N ARG A 295 -19.95 13.92 11.75
CA ARG A 295 -20.91 13.83 12.87
C ARG A 295 -20.95 12.44 13.53
N TYR A 296 -20.70 11.38 12.76
CA TYR A 296 -20.75 10.00 13.22
C TYR A 296 -19.34 9.43 13.51
N TYR A 297 -18.38 10.30 13.84
CA TYR A 297 -16.98 9.93 14.06
C TYR A 297 -16.78 8.78 15.05
N THR A 298 -17.66 8.64 16.05
CA THR A 298 -17.57 7.58 17.07
C THR A 298 -17.67 6.18 16.48
N GLU A 299 -18.44 5.97 15.41
CA GLU A 299 -18.49 4.68 14.72
C GLU A 299 -17.17 4.38 13.99
N TYR A 300 -16.57 5.39 13.36
CA TYR A 300 -15.29 5.27 12.67
C TYR A 300 -14.14 5.06 13.65
N TRP A 301 -14.14 5.77 14.78
CA TRP A 301 -13.17 5.56 15.86
C TRP A 301 -13.24 4.15 16.42
N ARG A 302 -14.43 3.55 16.59
CA ARG A 302 -14.53 2.14 17.01
C ARG A 302 -13.87 1.18 16.03
N ILE A 303 -13.99 1.42 14.72
CA ILE A 303 -13.32 0.61 13.70
C ILE A 303 -11.79 0.79 13.80
N ILE A 304 -11.34 2.05 13.87
CA ILE A 304 -9.92 2.41 14.01
C ILE A 304 -9.33 1.75 15.26
N ASP A 305 -9.94 1.97 16.42
CA ASP A 305 -9.45 1.48 17.72
C ASP A 305 -9.45 -0.05 17.79
N ARG A 306 -10.48 -0.69 17.25
CA ARG A 306 -10.54 -2.15 17.17
C ARG A 306 -9.37 -2.71 16.37
N GLN A 307 -9.15 -2.22 15.15
CA GLN A 307 -8.05 -2.71 14.33
C GLN A 307 -6.69 -2.32 14.93
N TRP A 308 -6.55 -1.09 15.42
CA TRP A 308 -5.32 -0.64 16.06
C TRP A 308 -4.92 -1.52 17.24
N ALA A 309 -5.87 -1.88 18.10
CA ALA A 309 -5.64 -2.78 19.23
C ALA A 309 -5.29 -4.21 18.80
N ILE A 310 -5.92 -4.73 17.75
CA ILE A 310 -5.68 -6.11 17.25
C ILE A 310 -4.34 -6.23 16.50
N GLN A 311 -3.90 -5.14 15.85
CA GLN A 311 -2.82 -5.20 14.87
C GLN A 311 -1.53 -4.56 15.39
N LEU A 312 -1.57 -3.40 16.04
CA LEU A 312 -0.38 -2.55 16.26
C LEU A 312 -0.05 -2.25 17.71
N HIS A 313 -0.94 -2.51 18.67
CA HIS A 313 -0.68 -2.19 20.07
C HIS A 313 0.34 -3.16 20.68
N THR A 314 1.63 -2.90 20.48
CA THR A 314 2.76 -3.59 21.13
C THR A 314 3.59 -2.62 21.98
N ASP A 315 4.31 -3.14 22.97
CA ASP A 315 5.12 -2.33 23.89
C ASP A 315 6.18 -1.49 23.15
N LEU A 316 6.78 -2.04 22.08
CA LEU A 316 7.78 -1.35 21.26
C LEU A 316 7.22 -0.08 20.57
N HIS A 317 5.97 -0.16 20.12
CA HIS A 317 5.26 0.93 19.48
C HIS A 317 4.89 2.02 20.51
N ALA A 318 4.52 1.62 21.73
CA ALA A 318 4.28 2.54 22.84
C ALA A 318 5.57 3.23 23.33
N GLU A 319 6.72 2.56 23.29
CA GLU A 319 8.02 3.13 23.67
C GLU A 319 8.58 4.12 22.64
N GLY A 320 8.34 3.91 21.33
CA GLY A 320 8.72 4.88 20.28
C GLY A 320 8.11 6.29 20.47
N LYS A 321 6.96 6.37 21.16
CA LYS A 321 6.33 7.63 21.58
C LYS A 321 7.20 8.41 22.58
N HIS A 322 7.99 7.73 23.42
CA HIS A 322 8.84 8.37 24.42
C HIS A 322 10.15 8.91 23.84
N PHE A 323 10.69 8.30 22.77
CA PHE A 323 11.93 8.76 22.12
C PHE A 323 11.75 9.97 21.19
N THR A 324 10.52 10.37 20.88
CA THR A 324 10.23 11.52 19.99
C THR A 324 10.04 12.83 20.78
N LEU A 325 10.13 12.78 22.12
CA LEU A 325 9.98 13.93 23.03
C LEU A 325 11.29 14.37 23.70
N LEU A 326 12.44 13.87 23.23
CA LEU A 326 13.78 14.38 23.50
C LEU A 326 14.45 14.74 22.17
#